data_AF-A0A0Q3BIB9-F1
#
_entry.id   AF-A0A0Q3BIB9-F1
#
_cell.length_a   1.000
_cell.length_b   1.000
_cell.length_c   1.000
_cell.angle_alpha   90.00
_cell.angle_beta   90.00
_cell.angle_gamma   90.00
#
_symmetry.space_group_name_H-M   'P 1'
#
loop_
_entity.id
_entity.type
_entity.pdbx_description
1 polymer ?
#
loop_
_entity_poly.entity_id
_entity_poly.type
_entity_poly.pdbx_seq_one_letter_code
_entity_poly.pdbx_strand_id
1 'polypeptide(L)'
;MPAKTISYTIRQAPEVASQIDDMAKKNGFATRAKFMTHAALTYGCGGDEAIVAELSWISYALHQLDRAAAGRLHLLKPRAIDDIGRRARAALNAIIDRNAG
;
A
#
# COMPACT_ATOMS: atom_id res chain seq x y z
N MET A 1 7.98 -4.40 22.97
CA MET A 1 6.84 -3.45 22.89
C MET A 1 5.80 -4.09 21.96
N PRO A 2 4.52 -4.19 22.35
CA PRO A 2 3.51 -4.72 21.43
C PRO A 2 3.44 -3.82 20.18
N ALA A 3 3.39 -4.45 19.00
CA ALA A 3 3.29 -3.73 17.74
C ALA A 3 2.10 -2.77 17.78
N LYS A 4 2.31 -1.51 17.42
CA LYS A 4 1.27 -0.48 17.43
C LYS A 4 0.24 -0.85 16.36
N THR A 5 -0.90 -1.40 16.75
CA THR A 5 -1.96 -1.78 15.80
C THR A 5 -2.50 -0.52 15.16
N ILE A 6 -2.19 -0.31 13.88
CA ILE A 6 -2.75 0.81 13.12
C ILE A 6 -4.18 0.43 12.75
N SER A 7 -5.16 1.19 13.25
CA SER A 7 -6.56 1.04 12.88
C SER A 7 -6.85 1.84 11.61
N TYR A 8 -7.42 1.18 10.60
CA TYR A 8 -7.87 1.81 9.36
C TYR A 8 -9.37 1.63 9.21
N THR A 9 -10.06 2.70 8.80
CA THR A 9 -11.49 2.64 8.46
C THR A 9 -11.62 2.45 6.96
N ILE A 10 -12.31 1.40 6.54
CA ILE A 10 -12.56 1.11 5.12
C ILE A 10 -14.02 1.46 4.84
N ARG A 11 -14.28 2.25 3.79
CA ARG A 11 -15.63 2.48 3.28
C ARG A 11 -15.97 1.37 2.30
N GLN A 12 -17.10 0.72 2.50
CA GLN A 12 -17.59 -0.35 1.63
C GLN A 12 -19.05 -0.09 1.28
N ALA A 13 -19.47 -0.65 0.15
CA ALA A 13 -20.86 -0.64 -0.25
C ALA A 13 -21.73 -1.41 0.78
N PRO A 14 -22.99 -1.01 1.01
CA PRO A 14 -23.87 -1.63 2.01
C PRO A 14 -24.03 -3.14 1.85
N GLU A 15 -24.02 -3.63 0.60
CA GLU A 15 -24.20 -5.04 0.27
C GLU A 15 -22.99 -5.87 0.74
N VAL A 16 -21.78 -5.34 0.55
CA VAL A 16 -20.53 -5.95 1.00
C VAL A 16 -20.49 -5.99 2.53
N ALA A 17 -20.89 -4.89 3.17
CA ALA A 17 -21.01 -4.79 4.61
C ALA A 17 -21.95 -5.88 5.20
N SER A 18 -23.09 -6.14 4.55
CA SER A 18 -24.02 -7.19 4.97
C SER A 18 -23.42 -8.59 4.83
N GLN A 19 -22.71 -8.86 3.73
CA GLN A 19 -22.04 -10.15 3.52
C GLN A 19 -20.99 -10.44 4.60
N ILE A 20 -20.25 -9.43 5.02
CA ILE A 20 -19.26 -9.56 6.11
C ILE A 20 -19.96 -9.83 7.44
N ASP A 21 -21.10 -9.20 7.71
CA ASP A 21 -21.86 -9.47 8.95
C ASP A 21 -22.35 -10.91 9.01
N ASP A 22 -22.86 -11.44 7.89
CA ASP A 22 -23.30 -12.83 7.81
C ASP A 22 -22.14 -13.81 8.02
N MET A 23 -20.98 -13.46 7.48
CA MET A 23 -19.74 -14.23 7.68
C MET A 23 -19.26 -14.17 9.13
N ALA A 24 -19.30 -12.99 9.76
CA ALA A 24 -18.94 -12.80 11.16
C ALA A 24 -19.84 -13.67 12.07
N LYS A 25 -21.16 -13.65 11.82
CA LYS A 25 -22.13 -14.49 12.56
C LYS A 25 -21.85 -15.98 12.39
N LYS A 26 -21.62 -16.44 11.15
CA LYS A 26 -21.28 -17.85 10.85
C LYS A 26 -20.03 -18.32 11.58
N ASN A 27 -19.06 -17.43 11.80
CA ASN A 27 -17.82 -17.72 12.49
C ASN A 27 -17.87 -17.41 14.00
N GLY A 28 -19.04 -17.10 14.57
CA GLY A 28 -19.23 -16.88 16.00
C GLY A 28 -18.75 -15.52 16.53
N PHE A 29 -18.50 -14.54 15.66
CA PHE A 29 -18.07 -13.22 16.07
C PHE A 29 -19.25 -12.30 16.39
N ALA A 30 -19.20 -11.65 17.56
CA ALA A 30 -20.26 -10.76 18.02
C ALA A 30 -20.36 -9.45 17.23
N THR A 31 -19.28 -9.00 16.58
CA THR A 31 -19.27 -7.76 15.80
C THR A 31 -18.40 -7.90 14.56
N ARG A 32 -18.76 -7.17 13.50
CA ARG A 32 -17.96 -7.03 12.27
C ARG A 32 -16.52 -6.62 12.56
N ALA A 33 -16.33 -5.67 13.47
CA ALA A 33 -15.01 -5.17 13.83
C ALA A 33 -14.11 -6.28 14.42
N LYS A 34 -14.64 -7.10 15.33
CA LYS A 34 -13.88 -8.22 15.90
C LYS A 34 -13.53 -9.27 14.85
N PHE A 35 -14.48 -9.57 13.96
CA PHE A 35 -14.25 -10.47 12.84
C PHE A 35 -13.17 -9.95 11.89
N MET A 36 -13.23 -8.68 11.49
CA MET A 36 -12.26 -8.07 10.57
C MET A 36 -10.86 -7.96 11.19
N THR A 37 -10.76 -7.65 12.49
CA THR A 37 -9.46 -7.65 13.19
C THR A 37 -8.88 -9.06 13.23
N HIS A 38 -9.67 -10.08 13.57
CA HIS A 38 -9.21 -11.46 13.54
C HIS A 38 -8.84 -11.89 12.12
N ALA A 39 -9.66 -11.57 11.13
CA ALA A 39 -9.38 -11.89 9.74
C ALA A 39 -8.11 -11.21 9.22
N ALA A 40 -7.87 -9.94 9.56
CA ALA A 40 -6.66 -9.23 9.19
C ALA A 40 -5.40 -9.80 9.88
N LEU A 41 -5.53 -10.32 11.10
CA LEU A 41 -4.39 -10.89 11.86
C LEU A 41 -4.12 -12.36 11.51
N THR A 42 -5.16 -13.13 11.19
CA THR A 42 -5.11 -14.59 11.00
C THR A 42 -5.14 -15.01 9.54
N TYR A 43 -5.91 -14.28 8.72
CA TYR A 43 -6.00 -14.47 7.27
C TYR A 43 -5.42 -13.28 6.50
N GLY A 44 -4.76 -12.35 7.20
CA GLY A 44 -3.97 -11.30 6.59
C GLY A 44 -3.03 -11.99 5.62
N CYS A 45 -3.42 -11.97 4.36
CA CYS A 45 -2.73 -12.67 3.30
C CYS A 45 -1.28 -12.21 3.40
N GLY A 46 -0.35 -13.15 3.58
CA GLY A 46 1.09 -12.89 3.40
C GLY A 46 1.42 -12.62 1.92
N GLY A 47 0.54 -11.90 1.23
CA GLY A 47 0.61 -11.57 -0.16
C GLY A 47 0.89 -10.09 -0.27
N ASP A 48 2.07 -9.80 -0.81
CA ASP A 48 2.39 -8.54 -1.45
C ASP A 48 2.80 -7.36 -0.56
N GLU A 49 3.42 -7.61 0.60
CA GLU A 49 4.24 -6.57 1.26
C GLU A 49 5.23 -5.92 0.28
N ALA A 50 5.79 -6.72 -0.64
CA ALA A 50 6.64 -6.23 -1.73
C ALA A 50 5.88 -5.28 -2.67
N ILE A 51 4.65 -5.59 -3.09
CA ILE A 51 3.89 -4.70 -3.98
C ILE A 51 3.44 -3.45 -3.23
N VAL A 52 3.02 -3.58 -1.97
CA VAL A 52 2.64 -2.42 -1.14
C VAL A 52 3.85 -1.50 -0.92
N ALA A 53 5.03 -2.06 -0.69
CA ALA A 53 6.28 -1.30 -0.61
C ALA A 53 6.58 -0.60 -1.93
N GLU A 54 6.43 -1.27 -3.07
CA GLU A 54 6.63 -0.67 -4.39
C GLU A 54 5.59 0.43 -4.70
N LEU A 55 4.32 0.22 -4.39
CA LEU A 55 3.27 1.25 -4.53
C LEU A 55 3.54 2.46 -3.64
N SER A 56 4.02 2.24 -2.42
CA SER A 56 4.41 3.32 -1.51
C SER A 56 5.57 4.14 -2.09
N TRP A 57 6.54 3.47 -2.70
CA TRP A 57 7.66 4.12 -3.38
C TRP A 57 7.23 4.91 -4.62
N ILE A 58 6.34 4.36 -5.44
CA ILE A 58 5.77 5.07 -6.61
C ILE A 58 5.04 6.33 -6.15
N SER A 59 4.19 6.22 -5.13
CA SER A 59 3.48 7.36 -4.53
C SER A 59 4.45 8.44 -4.02
N TYR A 60 5.51 8.02 -3.32
CA TYR A 60 6.56 8.93 -2.87
C TYR A 60 7.24 9.67 -4.03
N ALA A 61 7.61 8.96 -5.10
CA ALA A 61 8.28 9.55 -6.26
C ALA A 61 7.38 10.58 -6.97
N LEU A 62 6.09 10.25 -7.17
CA LEU A 62 5.11 11.17 -7.74
C LEU A 62 4.95 12.43 -6.89
N HIS A 63 4.96 12.29 -5.56
CA HIS A 63 4.90 13.44 -4.66
C HIS A 63 6.13 14.36 -4.75
N GLN A 64 7.33 13.81 -4.98
CA GLN A 64 8.52 14.64 -5.24
C GLN A 64 8.42 15.36 -6.60
N LEU A 65 7.85 14.72 -7.62
CA LEU A 65 7.61 15.37 -8.91
C LEU A 65 6.59 16.51 -8.79
N ASP A 66 5.51 16.33 -8.03
CA ASP A 66 4.54 17.40 -7.74
C ASP A 66 5.19 18.59 -7.03
N ARG A 67 6.08 18.33 -6.06
CA ARG A 67 6.85 19.39 -5.39
C ARG A 67 7.73 20.15 -6.38
N ALA A 68 8.39 19.45 -7.29
CA ALA A 68 9.21 20.07 -8.33
C ALA A 68 8.36 20.95 -9.26
N ALA A 69 7.23 20.42 -9.75
CA ALA A 69 6.30 21.13 -10.61
C ALA A 69 5.70 22.38 -9.93
N ALA A 70 5.44 22.31 -8.64
CA ALA A 70 4.93 23.43 -7.83
C ALA A 70 6.03 24.42 -7.39
N GLY A 71 7.27 24.31 -7.90
CA GLY A 71 8.37 25.22 -7.56
C GLY A 71 8.92 25.06 -6.13
N ARG A 72 8.52 24.01 -5.40
CA ARG A 72 8.96 23.73 -4.02
C ARG A 72 10.29 22.96 -3.99
N LEU A 73 11.25 23.41 -4.80
CA LEU A 73 12.55 22.74 -4.98
C LEU A 73 13.37 22.65 -3.67
N HIS A 74 13.22 23.61 -2.77
CA HIS A 74 13.87 23.61 -1.45
C HIS A 74 13.45 22.44 -0.55
N LEU A 75 12.34 21.76 -0.84
CA LEU A 75 11.87 20.57 -0.11
C LEU A 75 12.40 19.27 -0.72
N LEU A 76 13.07 19.33 -1.88
CA LEU A 76 13.67 18.19 -2.54
C LEU A 76 15.07 17.96 -2.00
N LYS A 77 15.28 16.81 -1.37
CA LYS A 77 16.62 16.42 -0.94
C LYS A 77 17.38 15.80 -2.12
N PRO A 78 18.63 16.19 -2.40
CA PRO A 78 19.41 15.62 -3.51
C PRO A 78 19.44 14.09 -3.50
N ARG A 79 19.66 13.48 -2.33
CA ARG A 79 19.63 12.03 -2.15
C ARG A 79 18.31 11.38 -2.59
N ALA A 80 17.18 12.04 -2.35
CA ALA A 80 15.87 11.51 -2.76
C ALA A 80 15.74 11.50 -4.29
N ILE A 81 16.28 12.53 -4.96
CA ILE A 81 16.31 12.61 -6.43
C ILE A 81 17.18 11.49 -7.00
N ASP A 82 18.37 11.27 -6.42
CA ASP A 82 19.28 10.20 -6.83
C ASP A 82 18.67 8.81 -6.67
N ASP A 83 17.99 8.57 -5.54
CA ASP A 83 17.34 7.28 -5.25
C ASP A 83 16.17 7.02 -6.23
N ILE A 84 15.35 8.03 -6.52
CA ILE A 84 14.27 7.94 -7.53
C ILE A 84 14.87 7.68 -8.92
N GLY A 85 15.90 8.44 -9.32
CA GLY A 85 16.54 8.30 -10.63
C GLY A 85 17.17 6.93 -10.84
N ARG A 86 17.82 6.38 -9.81
CA ARG A 86 18.41 5.03 -9.87
C ARG A 86 17.35 3.95 -10.07
N ARG A 87 16.24 4.01 -9.33
CA ARG A 87 15.13 3.05 -9.47
C ARG A 87 14.45 3.18 -10.84
N ALA A 88 14.20 4.40 -11.32
CA ALA A 88 13.63 4.61 -12.64
C ALA A 88 14.50 4.01 -13.75
N ARG A 89 15.83 4.20 -13.68
CA ARG A 89 16.77 3.60 -14.63
C ARG A 89 16.76 2.07 -14.56
N ALA A 90 16.73 1.49 -13.35
CA ALA A 90 16.63 0.04 -13.19
C ALA A 90 15.33 -0.52 -13.79
N ALA A 91 14.20 0.16 -13.58
CA ALA A 91 12.91 -0.23 -14.16
C ALA A 91 12.90 -0.14 -15.69
N LEU A 92 13.48 0.93 -16.26
CA LEU A 92 13.65 1.08 -17.71
C LEU A 92 14.50 -0.04 -18.30
N ASN A 93 15.64 -0.37 -17.68
CA ASN A 93 16.50 -1.46 -18.12
C ASN A 93 15.77 -2.80 -18.08
N ALA A 94 15.02 -3.09 -17.02
CA ALA A 94 14.23 -4.33 -16.92
C ALA A 94 13.19 -4.47 -18.03
N ILE A 95 12.59 -3.36 -18.49
CA ILE A 95 11.67 -3.35 -19.64
C ILE A 95 12.41 -3.61 -20.94
N ILE A 96 13.58 -2.99 -21.13
CA ILE A 96 14.41 -3.20 -22.32
C ILE A 96 14.82 -4.67 -22.40
N ASP A 97 15.35 -5.23 -21.33
CA ASP A 97 15.79 -6.63 -21.27
C ASP A 97 14.65 -7.61 -21.56
N ARG A 98 13.43 -7.31 -21.09
CA ARG A 98 12.24 -8.14 -21.35
C ARG A 98 11.76 -8.09 -22.80
N ASN A 99 12.00 -7.00 -23.52
CA ASN A 99 11.60 -6.83 -24.91
C ASN A 99 12.73 -7.17 -25.91
N ALA A 100 13.95 -7.36 -25.44
CA ALA A 100 15.11 -7.73 -26.25
C ALA A 100 15.31 -9.26 -26.39
N GLY A 101 14.53 -10.06 -25.65
CA GLY A 101 14.41 -11.51 -25.80
C GLY A 101 13.10 -11.90 -26.47
#